data_AF-A0A3C0C838-F1
#
_entry.id   AF-A0A3C0C838-F1
#
_cell.length_a   1.000
_cell.length_b   1.000
_cell.length_c   1.000
_cell.angle_alpha   90.00
_cell.angle_beta   90.00
_cell.angle_gamma   90.00
#
_symmetry.space_group_name_H-M   'P 1'
#
loop_
_entity.id
_entity.type
_entity.pdbx_description
1 polymer ?
#
loop_
_entity_poly.entity_id
_entity_poly.type
_entity_poly.pdbx_seq_one_letter_code
_entity_poly.pdbx_strand_id
1 'polypeptide(L)' 'MRGTNRSDGVIFLDLNKFKKLNDSYGHEAGDEALVEIAAIMKRIFPSDDAVLARYGG' A
#
# COMPACT_ATOMS: atom_id res chain seq x y z
N MET A 1 33.71 -13.95 -1.06
CA MET A 1 32.44 -13.20 -0.97
C MET A 1 31.40 -14.13 -0.35
N ARG A 2 30.89 -13.84 0.85
CA ARG A 2 29.79 -14.62 1.46
C ARG A 2 28.47 -14.05 0.94
N GLY A 3 27.71 -14.84 0.19
CA GLY A 3 26.34 -14.49 -0.18
C GLY A 3 25.50 -14.43 1.09
N THR A 4 24.99 -13.26 1.44
CA THR A 4 24.03 -13.10 2.53
C THR A 4 22.75 -13.79 2.12
N ASN A 5 22.37 -14.87 2.81
CA ASN A 5 21.07 -15.50 2.65
C ASN A 5 20.02 -14.55 3.24
N ARG A 6 19.55 -13.58 2.44
CA ARG A 6 18.51 -12.62 2.82
C ARG A 6 17.17 -13.27 2.52
N SER A 7 16.35 -13.46 3.54
CA SER A 7 14.98 -13.93 3.40
C SER A 7 14.06 -12.72 3.29
N ASP A 8 13.45 -12.51 2.14
CA ASP A 8 12.45 -11.47 1.94
C ASP A 8 11.04 -12.05 2.14
N GLY A 9 10.12 -11.23 2.66
CA GLY A 9 8.71 -11.58 2.84
C GLY A 9 7.81 -10.68 2.00
N VAL A 10 6.66 -11.18 1.58
CA VAL A 10 5.64 -10.40 0.86
C VAL A 10 4.38 -10.33 1.71
N ILE A 11 3.84 -9.13 1.86
CA ILE A 11 2.59 -8.86 2.58
C ILE A 11 1.59 -8.27 1.59
N PHE A 12 0.41 -8.85 1.51
CA PHE A 12 -0.74 -8.27 0.81
C PHE A 12 -1.66 -7.59 1.80
N LEU A 13 -2.12 -6.39 1.46
CA LEU A 13 -3.01 -5.59 2.29
C LEU A 13 -4.15 -5.06 1.40
N ASP A 14 -5.39 -5.25 1.86
CA ASP A 14 -6.60 -4.80 1.19
C ASP A 14 -7.33 -3.74 2.02
N LEU A 15 -8.00 -2.82 1.32
CA LEU A 15 -8.78 -1.74 1.94
C LEU A 15 -10.22 -2.16 2.13
N ASN A 16 -10.54 -2.51 3.37
CA ASN A 16 -11.91 -2.86 3.76
C ASN A 16 -12.91 -1.76 3.34
N LYS A 17 -14.00 -2.19 2.67
CA LYS A 17 -15.11 -1.33 2.24
C LYS A 17 -14.73 -0.22 1.24
N PHE A 18 -13.60 -0.35 0.54
CA PHE A 18 -13.20 0.64 -0.47
C PHE A 18 -14.25 0.84 -1.57
N LYS A 19 -14.90 -0.24 -2.04
CA LYS A 19 -16.04 -0.10 -2.97
C LYS A 19 -17.18 0.74 -2.41
N LYS A 20 -17.51 0.59 -1.12
CA LYS A 20 -18.58 1.38 -0.49
C LYS A 20 -18.22 2.87 -0.42
N LEU A 21 -16.94 3.20 -0.20
CA LEU A 21 -16.44 4.57 -0.27
C LEU A 21 -16.70 5.15 -1.66
N ASN A 22 -16.27 4.45 -2.72
CA ASN A 22 -16.49 4.88 -4.11
C ASN A 22 -17.96 5.03 -4.44
N ASP A 23 -18.79 4.05 -4.07
CA ASP A 23 -20.23 4.05 -4.35
C ASP A 23 -20.96 5.19 -3.58
N SER A 24 -20.44 5.64 -2.44
CA SER A 24 -21.08 6.68 -1.61
C SER A 24 -20.58 8.10 -1.91
N TYR A 25 -19.32 8.25 -2.31
CA TYR A 25 -18.64 9.55 -2.44
C TYR A 25 -17.99 9.79 -3.80
N GLY A 26 -18.11 8.83 -4.73
CA GLY A 26 -17.51 8.89 -6.05
C GLY A 26 -16.10 8.33 -6.11
N HIS A 27 -15.64 8.07 -7.34
CA HIS A 27 -14.31 7.49 -7.59
C HIS A 27 -13.17 8.44 -7.21
N GLU A 28 -13.36 9.76 -7.37
CA GLU A 28 -12.36 10.77 -6.98
C GLU A 28 -12.04 10.68 -5.47
N ALA A 29 -13.06 10.47 -4.62
CA ALA A 29 -12.86 10.26 -3.19
C ALA A 29 -12.08 8.96 -2.88
N GLY A 30 -12.27 7.93 -3.71
CA GLY A 30 -11.46 6.71 -3.66
C GLY A 30 -10.00 6.97 -3.99
N ASP A 31 -9.73 7.75 -5.04
CA ASP A 31 -8.38 8.09 -5.46
C ASP A 31 -7.66 8.94 -4.40
N GLU A 32 -8.34 9.92 -3.82
CA GLU A 32 -7.82 10.69 -2.68
C GLU A 32 -7.48 9.80 -1.49
N ALA A 33 -8.36 8.86 -1.14
CA ALA A 33 -8.11 7.91 -0.06
C ALA A 33 -6.87 7.02 -0.36
N LEU A 34 -6.67 6.58 -1.61
CA LEU A 34 -5.48 5.82 -1.99
C LEU A 34 -4.19 6.63 -1.85
N VAL A 35 -4.23 7.91 -2.21
CA VAL A 35 -3.08 8.83 -2.02
C VAL A 35 -2.73 8.97 -0.55
N GLU A 36 -3.72 9.20 0.31
CA GLU A 36 -3.51 9.33 1.76
C GLU A 36 -2.97 8.03 2.38
N ILE A 37 -3.50 6.88 1.96
CA ILE A 37 -3.02 5.58 2.44
C ILE A 37 -1.58 5.33 2.00
N ALA A 38 -1.21 5.66 0.76
CA ALA A 38 0.17 5.57 0.31
C ALA A 38 1.10 6.48 1.12
N ALA A 39 0.66 7.69 1.48
CA ALA A 39 1.42 8.59 2.34
C ALA A 39 1.59 8.01 3.76
N ILE A 40 0.53 7.45 4.35
CA ILE A 40 0.58 6.77 5.65
C ILE A 40 1.58 5.60 5.61
N MET A 41 1.49 4.74 4.58
CA MET A 41 2.37 3.57 4.44
C MET A 41 3.84 3.98 4.32
N LYS A 42 4.15 5.02 3.54
CA LYS A 42 5.53 5.55 3.41
C LYS A 42 6.11 6.06 4.74
N ARG A 43 5.27 6.56 5.65
CA ARG A 43 5.73 6.99 6.98
C ARG A 43 5.97 5.81 7.93
N ILE A 44 5.15 4.76 7.83
CA ILE A 44 5.25 3.57 8.67
C ILE A 44 6.41 2.67 8.21
N PHE A 45 6.62 2.59 6.90
CA PHE A 45 7.61 1.75 6.24
C PHE A 45 8.60 2.62 5.45
N PRO A 46 9.71 3.04 6.07
CA PRO A 46 10.78 3.76 5.38
C PRO A 46 11.37 2.92 4.23
N SER A 47 11.86 3.59 3.19
CA SER A 47 12.34 2.99 1.93
C SER A 47 13.48 1.99 2.08
N ASP A 48 14.24 2.10 3.15
CA ASP A 48 15.47 1.32 3.35
C ASP A 48 15.14 -0.08 3.92
N ASP A 49 13.96 -0.24 4.52
CA ASP A 49 13.51 -1.46 5.18
C ASP A 49 12.40 -2.20 4.40
N ALA A 50 11.65 -1.50 3.54
CA ALA A 50 10.54 -2.09 2.81
C ALA A 50 10.29 -1.45 1.45
N VAL A 51 9.82 -2.28 0.51
CA VAL A 51 9.34 -1.84 -0.79
C VAL A 51 7.82 -1.76 -0.76
N LEU A 52 7.27 -0.57 -0.98
CA LEU A 52 5.83 -0.36 -1.11
C LEU A 52 5.43 -0.45 -2.58
N ALA A 53 4.44 -1.29 -2.87
CA ALA A 53 3.85 -1.42 -4.21
C ALA A 53 2.33 -1.39 -4.12
N ARG A 54 1.68 -0.86 -5.16
CA ARG A 54 0.24 -1.01 -5.36
C ARG A 54 0.01 -2.25 -6.22
N TYR A 55 -0.80 -3.18 -5.71
CA TYR A 55 -1.24 -4.35 -6.45
C TYR A 55 -2.74 -4.24 -6.75
N GLY A 56 -3.10 -4.24 -8.03
CA GLY A 56 -4.48 -4.09 -8.48
C GLY A 56 -4.86 -2.68 -8.96
N GLY A 57 -5.99 -2.63 -9.66
CA GLY A 57 -6.65 -1.46 -10.26
C GLY A 57 -8.15 -1.72 -10.33
#